data_AF-A0A3Q2NNB1-F1
#
_entry.id   AF-A0A3Q2NNB1-F1
#
_cell.length_a   1.000
_cell.length_b   1.000
_cell.length_c   1.000
_cell.angle_alpha   90.00
_cell.angle_beta   90.00
_cell.angle_gamma   90.00
#
_symmetry.space_group_name_H-M   'P 1'
#
loop_
_entity.id
_entity.type
_entity.pdbx_description
1 polymer ?
#
loop_
_entity_poly.entity_id
_entity_poly.type
_entity_poly.pdbx_seq_one_letter_code
_entity_poly.pdbx_strand_id
1 'polypeptide(L)'
;MVNCCGLLTNRKEPGTRLLCSLMGDPVVMVSLYPEFPQDVMSSLASCGEFVFLMDRSGSMGCPMNNSTTQETRISSARDTLLLLLKSLPMGCYFNIYSFGSQFEHIFPTSVEYSEKTMEEALKKVKNMEANLGGTEILLPLKHIYSQSCIPKQPRQLFIFTDGEVGNTKEVTDLVKMNAATHRCFSFGIGEGASSALINGMAKEGGGHAQFITGTDRMQPKVMQSLRFALQPAVGDISVSWDLPKGVSSTILSPPITAMFQGQRSLIYAQLAGQTSDATDGSVTVKYSLAGHPSQNQLHFNLKPAEDTGLTVHRLAARTVIRSLESEQRTHRGQQDEEVKKKKVVELSVKSGVSSSFTAFIAVNKDDGKAVQGPLVRRNIPTPFCGIIVEYQTLFFLLSGLGPLMFRAYTSSQIRLDFSLYVTGPVVRHEAASPPPRKDPLLQLVSLQKASGCWLLDAHLAAALGKASEEVEKAKPASVNSEVWASILALIWLHGFKMDAKEEWELLTLKAVSWIKAQNAPCVSECVEAGNTLLGCSVKKEDLGL
;
A
#
# COMPACT_ATOMS: atom_id res chain seq x y z
N MET A 1 -9.54 3.04 22.54
CA MET A 1 -10.23 1.81 22.97
C MET A 1 -10.21 0.81 21.85
N VAL A 2 -9.90 -0.46 22.15
CA VAL A 2 -10.13 -1.54 21.19
C VAL A 2 -11.50 -2.09 21.54
N ASN A 3 -12.52 -1.75 20.74
CA ASN A 3 -13.84 -2.33 20.93
C ASN A 3 -13.75 -3.81 20.58
N CYS A 4 -14.09 -4.66 21.56
CA CYS A 4 -14.06 -6.10 21.42
C CYS A 4 -15.50 -6.62 21.35
N CYS A 5 -15.80 -7.43 20.33
CA CYS A 5 -17.08 -8.17 20.25
C CYS A 5 -16.77 -9.65 20.12
N GLY A 6 -17.32 -10.45 21.03
CA GLY A 6 -17.16 -11.91 21.09
C GLY A 6 -18.45 -12.60 20.64
N LEU A 7 -18.35 -13.54 19.70
CA LEU A 7 -19.46 -14.41 19.31
C LEU A 7 -19.06 -15.88 19.56
N LEU A 8 -19.87 -16.60 20.35
CA LEU A 8 -19.71 -18.04 20.60
C LEU A 8 -20.80 -18.82 19.88
N THR A 9 -20.42 -19.94 19.28
CA THR A 9 -21.30 -20.81 18.50
C THR A 9 -21.19 -22.26 18.94
N ASN A 10 -22.26 -23.05 18.78
CA ASN A 10 -22.29 -24.48 19.06
C ASN A 10 -23.12 -25.25 18.04
N ARG A 11 -22.83 -26.54 17.88
CA ARG A 11 -23.62 -27.46 17.06
C ARG A 11 -24.65 -28.19 17.93
N LYS A 12 -25.91 -28.24 17.49
CA LYS A 12 -26.91 -29.20 17.97
C LYS A 12 -27.08 -30.27 16.88
N GLU A 13 -26.51 -31.46 17.08
CA GLU A 13 -26.94 -32.67 16.38
C GLU A 13 -26.92 -33.85 17.39
N PRO A 14 -28.00 -34.64 17.50
CA PRO A 14 -28.03 -35.81 18.38
C PRO A 14 -27.27 -36.95 17.70
N GLY A 15 -25.98 -37.07 18.00
CA GLY A 15 -25.13 -38.15 17.51
C GLY A 15 -23.65 -37.90 17.82
N THR A 16 -23.03 -38.85 18.52
CA THR A 16 -21.60 -39.04 18.84
C THR A 16 -20.71 -37.77 18.79
N ARG A 17 -20.43 -37.18 19.97
CA ARG A 17 -19.36 -36.18 20.16
C ARG A 17 -18.03 -36.77 19.67
N LEU A 18 -17.57 -36.33 18.48
CA LEU A 18 -16.16 -36.42 18.12
C LEU A 18 -15.39 -35.47 19.05
N LEU A 19 -14.81 -36.01 20.12
CA LEU A 19 -13.92 -35.28 21.01
C LEU A 19 -12.79 -34.63 20.18
N CYS A 20 -12.57 -33.32 20.38
CA CYS A 20 -11.49 -32.52 19.80
C CYS A 20 -11.57 -32.33 18.26
N SER A 21 -12.70 -31.88 17.72
CA SER A 21 -12.76 -31.41 16.32
C SER A 21 -13.27 -29.99 16.24
N LEU A 22 -12.71 -29.18 15.32
CA LEU A 22 -13.08 -27.77 15.18
C LEU A 22 -14.61 -27.57 15.05
N MET A 23 -15.33 -28.50 14.41
CA MET A 23 -16.78 -28.41 14.20
C MET A 23 -17.61 -28.93 15.40
N GLY A 24 -16.97 -29.59 16.36
CA GLY A 24 -17.62 -30.11 17.58
C GLY A 24 -17.36 -29.25 18.82
N ASP A 25 -16.27 -28.50 18.82
CA ASP A 25 -15.87 -27.64 19.92
C ASP A 25 -16.42 -26.20 19.76
N PRO A 26 -16.67 -25.47 20.86
CA PRO A 26 -17.01 -24.05 20.79
C PRO A 26 -15.87 -23.25 20.14
N VAL A 27 -16.26 -22.31 19.27
CA VAL A 27 -15.32 -21.37 18.65
C VAL A 27 -15.70 -19.95 19.03
N VAL A 28 -14.69 -19.18 19.45
CA VAL A 28 -14.78 -17.76 19.76
C VAL A 28 -14.19 -16.96 18.61
N MET A 29 -14.92 -15.96 18.15
CA MET A 29 -14.38 -14.89 17.30
C MET A 29 -14.26 -13.61 18.12
N VAL A 30 -13.05 -13.07 18.23
CA VAL A 30 -12.78 -11.76 18.84
C VAL A 30 -12.50 -10.76 17.73
N SER A 31 -13.34 -9.72 17.63
CA SER A 31 -13.10 -8.60 16.71
C SER A 31 -12.47 -7.44 17.45
N LEU A 32 -11.31 -6.98 17.00
CA LEU A 32 -10.58 -5.85 17.56
C LEU A 32 -10.75 -4.63 16.64
N TYR A 33 -11.37 -3.56 17.15
CA TYR A 33 -11.51 -2.28 16.45
C TYR A 33 -10.74 -1.18 17.19
N PRO A 34 -9.52 -0.85 16.75
CA PRO A 34 -8.72 0.20 17.35
C PRO A 34 -9.30 1.59 17.06
N GLU A 35 -9.65 2.31 18.13
CA GLU A 35 -10.02 3.72 18.13
C GLU A 35 -9.11 4.49 19.09
N PHE A 36 -8.20 5.33 18.61
CA PHE A 36 -7.25 6.07 19.43
C PHE A 36 -7.73 7.49 19.73
N PRO A 37 -7.41 8.04 20.92
CA PRO A 37 -7.66 9.44 21.24
C PRO A 37 -7.00 10.38 20.22
N GLN A 38 -7.63 11.54 19.98
CA GLN A 38 -7.15 12.56 19.04
C GLN A 38 -5.70 13.00 19.35
N ASP A 39 -5.33 13.05 20.64
CA ASP A 39 -3.99 13.47 21.10
C ASP A 39 -2.89 12.48 20.73
N VAL A 40 -3.23 11.19 20.62
CA VAL A 40 -2.29 10.17 20.13
C VAL A 40 -2.22 10.26 18.61
N MET A 41 -3.37 10.46 17.96
CA MET A 41 -3.45 10.59 16.50
C MET A 41 -2.77 11.85 15.95
N SER A 42 -2.63 12.90 16.76
CA SER A 42 -1.89 14.11 16.40
C SER A 42 -0.38 13.96 16.52
N SER A 43 0.10 12.91 17.22
CA SER A 43 1.51 12.53 17.20
C SER A 43 1.80 11.67 15.95
N LEU A 44 2.68 12.15 15.07
CA LEU A 44 3.17 11.35 13.95
C LEU A 44 4.21 10.36 14.47
N ALA A 45 4.16 9.12 13.96
CA ALA A 45 5.17 8.13 14.27
C ALA A 45 6.55 8.60 13.74
N SER A 46 7.54 8.58 14.62
CA SER A 46 8.95 8.81 14.25
C SER A 46 9.63 7.54 13.72
N CYS A 47 8.93 6.40 13.75
CA CYS A 47 9.42 5.11 13.31
C CYS A 47 8.49 4.48 12.26
N GLY A 48 9.10 3.86 11.25
CA GLY A 48 8.47 3.07 10.20
C GLY A 48 9.53 2.59 9.20
N GLU A 49 9.24 1.51 8.48
CA GLU A 49 10.03 1.09 7.32
C GLU A 49 9.24 1.43 6.05
N PHE A 50 9.68 2.41 5.26
CA PHE A 50 8.97 2.90 4.08
C PHE A 50 9.58 2.31 2.80
N VAL A 51 8.86 1.42 2.14
CA VAL A 51 9.30 0.81 0.88
C VAL A 51 8.47 1.35 -0.26
N PHE A 52 9.12 1.98 -1.24
CA PHE A 52 8.47 2.50 -2.45
C PHE A 52 8.75 1.57 -3.62
N LEU A 53 7.71 1.03 -4.26
CA LEU A 53 7.79 0.16 -5.43
C LEU A 53 7.24 0.91 -6.64
N MET A 54 8.15 1.33 -7.53
CA MET A 54 7.85 2.19 -8.68
C MET A 54 7.79 1.38 -9.98
N ASP A 55 6.66 1.45 -10.67
CA ASP A 55 6.55 0.94 -12.03
C ASP A 55 7.37 1.82 -12.99
N ARG A 56 8.20 1.19 -13.82
CA ARG A 56 9.00 1.79 -14.88
C ARG A 56 8.77 1.07 -16.21
N SER A 57 7.64 0.40 -16.36
CA SER A 57 7.18 -0.18 -17.62
C SER A 57 7.04 0.90 -18.70
N GLY A 58 7.02 0.50 -19.97
CA GLY A 58 6.96 1.44 -21.09
C GLY A 58 5.72 2.33 -21.08
N SER A 59 4.59 1.87 -20.50
CA SER A 59 3.36 2.66 -20.37
C SER A 59 3.53 3.88 -19.46
N MET A 60 4.44 3.82 -18.49
CA MET A 60 4.74 4.96 -17.61
C MET A 60 5.36 6.15 -18.38
N GLY A 61 5.81 5.93 -19.61
CA GLY A 61 6.27 6.98 -20.51
C GLY A 61 5.13 7.78 -21.15
N CYS A 62 3.88 7.29 -21.06
CA CYS A 62 2.72 7.99 -21.61
C CYS A 62 2.45 9.31 -20.86
N PRO A 63 1.85 10.30 -21.56
CA PRO A 63 1.34 11.51 -20.92
C PRO A 63 0.34 11.19 -19.81
N MET A 64 0.28 12.07 -18.80
CA MET A 64 -0.68 11.95 -17.71
C MET A 64 -2.13 12.14 -18.20
N ASN A 65 -2.33 13.05 -19.16
CA ASN A 65 -3.59 13.28 -19.83
C ASN A 65 -3.37 13.77 -21.27
N ASN A 66 -4.46 13.84 -22.04
CA ASN A 66 -4.41 14.27 -23.44
C ASN A 66 -4.20 15.79 -23.63
N SER A 67 -4.32 16.58 -22.56
CA SER A 67 -4.18 18.04 -22.61
C SER A 67 -2.75 18.53 -22.39
N THR A 68 -1.92 17.77 -21.66
CA THR A 68 -0.58 18.21 -21.24
C THR A 68 0.46 17.15 -21.63
N THR A 69 0.92 17.18 -22.89
CA THR A 69 1.83 16.17 -23.46
C THR A 69 3.25 16.19 -22.89
N GLN A 70 3.62 17.23 -22.14
CA GLN A 70 4.96 17.38 -21.56
C GLN A 70 5.15 16.64 -20.23
N GLU A 71 4.07 16.34 -19.50
CA GLU A 71 4.14 15.62 -18.22
C GLU A 71 3.77 14.14 -18.43
N THR A 72 4.74 13.26 -18.19
CA THR A 72 4.55 11.82 -18.27
C THR A 72 4.21 11.23 -16.90
N ARG A 73 3.63 10.03 -16.90
CA ARG A 73 3.32 9.30 -15.65
C ARG A 73 4.58 9.07 -14.82
N ILE A 74 5.70 8.73 -15.46
CA ILE A 74 6.99 8.54 -14.79
C ILE A 74 7.56 9.86 -14.25
N SER A 75 7.41 10.98 -14.95
CA SER A 75 7.89 12.28 -14.42
C SER A 75 7.09 12.69 -13.19
N SER A 76 5.77 12.52 -13.21
CA SER A 76 4.89 12.81 -12.08
C SER A 76 5.17 11.88 -10.88
N ALA A 77 5.39 10.59 -11.13
CA ALA A 77 5.76 9.62 -10.12
C ALA A 77 7.13 9.94 -9.48
N ARG A 78 8.11 10.37 -10.27
CA ARG A 78 9.44 10.80 -9.78
C ARG A 78 9.34 12.03 -8.88
N ASP A 79 8.59 13.04 -9.31
CA ASP A 79 8.40 14.28 -8.54
C ASP A 79 7.64 14.02 -7.24
N THR A 80 6.70 13.08 -7.26
CA THR A 80 5.99 12.61 -6.06
C THR A 80 6.90 11.82 -5.13
N LEU A 81 7.79 10.98 -5.65
CA LEU A 81 8.77 10.25 -4.85
C LEU A 81 9.78 11.21 -4.19
N LEU A 82 10.18 12.28 -4.86
CA LEU A 82 10.98 13.36 -4.25
C LEU A 82 10.25 13.94 -3.04
N LEU A 83 8.97 14.31 -3.20
CA LEU A 83 8.16 14.87 -2.11
C LEU A 83 8.01 13.90 -0.94
N LEU A 84 7.75 12.62 -1.22
CA LEU A 84 7.67 11.55 -0.22
C LEU A 84 8.98 11.43 0.57
N LEU A 85 10.12 11.31 -0.11
CA LEU A 85 11.43 11.17 0.53
C LEU A 85 11.79 12.37 1.39
N LYS A 86 11.45 13.59 0.95
CA LYS A 86 11.67 14.82 1.74
C LYS A 86 10.72 14.92 2.93
N SER A 87 9.58 14.25 2.88
CA SER A 87 8.56 14.27 3.95
C SER A 87 8.69 13.14 4.97
N LEU A 88 9.62 12.20 4.77
CA LEU A 88 9.89 11.13 5.74
C LEU A 88 10.45 11.70 7.07
N PRO A 89 10.03 11.15 8.22
CA PRO A 89 10.55 11.55 9.53
C PRO A 89 11.96 11.02 9.77
N MET A 90 12.70 11.71 10.64
CA MET A 90 13.99 11.20 11.13
C MET A 90 13.80 9.95 11.99
N GLY A 91 14.72 8.98 11.88
CA GLY A 91 14.67 7.71 12.63
C GLY A 91 13.88 6.58 11.95
N CYS A 92 13.31 6.83 10.77
CA CYS A 92 12.70 5.80 9.93
C CYS A 92 13.73 5.07 9.06
N TYR A 93 13.29 3.97 8.46
CA TYR A 93 14.04 3.22 7.46
C TYR A 93 13.33 3.31 6.12
N PHE A 94 14.06 3.24 5.01
CA PHE A 94 13.43 3.25 3.70
C PHE A 94 14.21 2.45 2.65
N ASN A 95 13.51 2.08 1.58
CA ASN A 95 14.10 1.56 0.35
C ASN A 95 13.22 1.90 -0.85
N ILE A 96 13.82 1.91 -2.04
CA ILE A 96 13.13 2.13 -3.29
C ILE A 96 13.44 0.97 -4.23
N TYR A 97 12.37 0.35 -4.69
CA TYR A 97 12.36 -0.67 -5.72
C TYR A 97 11.79 -0.07 -6.99
N SER A 98 12.27 -0.55 -8.12
CA SER A 98 11.67 -0.26 -9.42
C SER A 98 11.44 -1.55 -10.17
N PHE A 99 10.36 -1.62 -10.94
CA PHE A 99 10.00 -2.82 -11.67
C PHE A 99 9.47 -2.54 -13.07
N GLY A 100 9.68 -3.51 -13.94
CA GLY A 100 9.11 -3.64 -15.26
C GLY A 100 9.11 -5.12 -15.63
N SER A 101 9.75 -5.52 -16.73
CA SER A 101 10.07 -6.95 -17.00
C SER A 101 11.08 -7.54 -16.03
N GLN A 102 11.93 -6.70 -15.45
CA GLN A 102 12.86 -7.03 -14.37
C GLN A 102 12.65 -6.06 -13.22
N PHE A 103 13.25 -6.32 -12.06
CA PHE A 103 13.21 -5.39 -10.95
C PHE A 103 14.62 -5.04 -10.44
N GLU A 104 14.75 -3.85 -9.90
CA GLU A 104 15.95 -3.31 -9.29
C GLU A 104 15.61 -2.65 -7.95
N HIS A 105 16.62 -2.44 -7.11
CA HIS A 105 16.48 -1.75 -5.84
C HIS A 105 17.66 -0.80 -5.63
N ILE A 106 17.41 0.33 -4.97
CA ILE A 106 18.45 1.32 -4.67
C ILE A 106 19.42 0.78 -3.62
N PHE A 107 18.90 0.12 -2.58
CA PHE A 107 19.67 -0.47 -1.50
C PHE A 107 19.38 -1.98 -1.38
N PRO A 108 20.37 -2.84 -1.06
CA PRO A 108 20.15 -4.28 -0.89
C PRO A 108 19.09 -4.62 0.16
N THR A 109 19.09 -3.87 1.26
CA THR A 109 18.11 -3.91 2.35
C THR A 109 17.72 -2.49 2.71
N SER A 110 16.58 -2.32 3.39
CA SER A 110 16.16 -1.00 3.89
C SER A 110 17.23 -0.37 4.78
N VAL A 111 17.51 0.91 4.56
CA VAL A 111 18.54 1.68 5.27
C VAL A 111 17.91 2.78 6.10
N GLU A 112 18.60 3.20 7.16
CA GLU A 112 18.15 4.34 7.97
C GLU A 112 18.10 5.62 7.14
N TYR A 113 17.07 6.42 7.37
CA TYR A 113 16.89 7.73 6.74
C TYR A 113 17.87 8.75 7.32
N SER A 114 18.80 9.19 6.48
CA SER A 114 19.85 10.16 6.81
C SER A 114 20.12 11.06 5.60
N GLU A 115 20.89 12.15 5.78
CA GLU A 115 21.28 13.02 4.67
C GLU A 115 21.96 12.22 3.54
N LYS A 116 22.93 11.39 3.90
CA LYS A 116 23.71 10.60 2.96
C LYS A 116 22.85 9.62 2.16
N THR A 117 22.00 8.85 2.85
CA THR A 117 21.14 7.84 2.20
C THR A 117 20.04 8.50 1.37
N MET A 118 19.49 9.64 1.82
CA MET A 118 18.54 10.43 1.05
C MET A 118 19.17 11.00 -0.23
N GLU A 119 20.35 11.60 -0.16
CA GLU A 119 21.05 12.15 -1.33
C GLU A 119 21.39 11.06 -2.36
N GLU A 120 21.85 9.89 -1.89
CA GLU A 120 22.12 8.73 -2.76
C GLU A 120 20.85 8.28 -3.49
N ALA A 121 19.73 8.17 -2.77
CA ALA A 121 18.44 7.80 -3.35
C ALA A 121 17.98 8.84 -4.38
N LEU A 122 18.02 10.13 -4.04
CA LEU A 122 17.59 11.22 -4.92
C LEU A 122 18.41 11.30 -6.21
N LYS A 123 19.71 10.98 -6.16
CA LYS A 123 20.56 10.91 -7.36
C LYS A 123 20.07 9.85 -8.35
N LYS A 124 19.64 8.68 -7.84
CA LYS A 124 19.08 7.60 -8.70
C LYS A 124 17.66 7.96 -9.17
N VAL A 125 16.81 8.48 -8.28
CA VAL A 125 15.43 8.88 -8.58
C VAL A 125 15.39 9.93 -9.71
N LYS A 126 16.30 10.91 -9.70
CA LYS A 126 16.38 11.95 -10.73
C LYS A 126 16.48 11.38 -12.16
N ASN A 127 17.14 10.23 -12.31
CA ASN A 127 17.41 9.57 -13.60
C ASN A 127 16.43 8.42 -13.91
N MET A 128 15.31 8.30 -13.17
CA MET A 128 14.30 7.28 -13.46
C MET A 128 13.55 7.60 -14.75
N GLU A 129 13.45 6.59 -15.61
CA GLU A 129 12.76 6.62 -16.90
C GLU A 129 11.91 5.35 -17.10
N ALA A 130 10.92 5.41 -17.97
CA ALA A 130 10.02 4.31 -18.30
C ALA A 130 10.68 3.29 -19.26
N ASN A 131 11.76 2.65 -18.81
CA ASN A 131 12.65 1.84 -19.65
C ASN A 131 12.87 0.41 -19.16
N LEU A 132 12.05 -0.09 -18.22
CA LEU A 132 12.14 -1.48 -17.73
C LEU A 132 11.25 -2.48 -18.49
N GLY A 133 10.58 -2.07 -19.57
CA GLY A 133 9.83 -2.97 -20.45
C GLY A 133 8.39 -3.24 -19.98
N GLY A 134 8.05 -4.50 -19.72
CA GLY A 134 6.71 -4.95 -19.30
C GLY A 134 6.40 -4.67 -17.83
N THR A 135 5.44 -5.40 -17.22
CA THR A 135 4.92 -5.13 -15.87
C THR A 135 4.86 -6.41 -15.02
N GLU A 136 5.99 -6.82 -14.42
CA GLU A 136 6.13 -8.01 -13.58
C GLU A 136 6.25 -7.66 -12.09
N ILE A 137 5.12 -7.35 -11.45
CA ILE A 137 5.08 -6.90 -10.04
C ILE A 137 5.30 -8.03 -9.01
N LEU A 138 5.05 -9.28 -9.39
CA LEU A 138 5.05 -10.40 -8.45
C LEU A 138 6.46 -10.70 -7.90
N LEU A 139 7.49 -10.65 -8.75
CA LEU A 139 8.87 -10.92 -8.37
C LEU A 139 9.42 -9.91 -7.34
N PRO A 140 9.32 -8.58 -7.54
CA PRO A 140 9.77 -7.62 -6.53
C PRO A 140 8.99 -7.76 -5.23
N LEU A 141 7.67 -8.04 -5.26
CA LEU A 141 6.91 -8.29 -4.03
C LEU A 141 7.41 -9.52 -3.27
N LYS A 142 7.69 -10.63 -3.96
CA LYS A 142 8.27 -11.83 -3.33
C LYS A 142 9.62 -11.49 -2.67
N HIS A 143 10.46 -10.70 -3.34
CA HIS A 143 11.74 -10.27 -2.79
C HIS A 143 11.60 -9.33 -1.59
N ILE A 144 10.67 -8.36 -1.64
CA ILE A 144 10.41 -7.45 -0.51
C ILE A 144 9.94 -8.25 0.71
N TYR A 145 8.98 -9.16 0.53
CA TYR A 145 8.46 -9.96 1.63
C TYR A 145 9.43 -11.03 2.14
N SER A 146 10.44 -11.42 1.36
CA SER A 146 11.53 -12.28 1.85
C SER A 146 12.54 -11.53 2.73
N GLN A 147 12.58 -10.19 2.68
CA GLN A 147 13.45 -9.41 3.56
C GLN A 147 12.90 -9.41 4.99
N SER A 148 13.76 -9.68 5.97
CA SER A 148 13.42 -9.59 7.39
C SER A 148 12.83 -8.23 7.74
N CYS A 149 11.71 -8.21 8.48
CA CYS A 149 11.15 -6.98 9.01
C CYS A 149 12.08 -6.39 10.09
N ILE A 150 12.20 -5.07 10.11
CA ILE A 150 13.00 -4.38 11.14
C ILE A 150 12.18 -4.35 12.45
N PRO A 151 12.73 -4.81 13.59
CA PRO A 151 12.00 -4.82 14.85
C PRO A 151 11.46 -3.43 15.22
N LYS A 152 10.20 -3.36 15.65
CA LYS A 152 9.50 -2.12 16.05
C LYS A 152 9.33 -1.08 14.94
N GLN A 153 9.59 -1.43 13.69
CA GLN A 153 9.49 -0.55 12.52
C GLN A 153 8.48 -1.16 11.54
N PRO A 154 7.17 -0.87 11.67
CA PRO A 154 6.15 -1.47 10.82
C PRO A 154 6.37 -1.07 9.35
N ARG A 155 6.37 -2.04 8.44
CA ARG A 155 6.66 -1.79 7.02
C ARG A 155 5.44 -1.19 6.30
N GLN A 156 5.64 -0.05 5.67
CA GLN A 156 4.68 0.67 4.85
C GLN A 156 5.11 0.55 3.38
N LEU A 157 4.39 -0.23 2.59
CA LEU A 157 4.67 -0.46 1.18
C LEU A 157 3.81 0.47 0.32
N PHE A 158 4.44 1.30 -0.50
CA PHE A 158 3.80 2.23 -1.44
C PHE A 158 4.06 1.74 -2.86
N ILE A 159 3.00 1.39 -3.60
CA ILE A 159 3.10 0.79 -4.94
C ILE A 159 2.51 1.74 -5.96
N PHE A 160 3.29 2.13 -6.97
CA PHE A 160 2.89 3.01 -8.06
C PHE A 160 2.88 2.21 -9.36
N THR A 161 1.75 2.15 -10.06
CA THR A 161 1.64 1.44 -11.35
C THR A 161 0.53 2.01 -12.22
N ASP A 162 0.72 1.98 -13.53
CA ASP A 162 -0.26 2.41 -14.53
C ASP A 162 -0.84 1.26 -15.37
N GLY A 163 -0.41 0.04 -15.08
CA GLY A 163 -0.68 -1.14 -15.90
C GLY A 163 -1.58 -2.19 -15.24
N GLU A 164 -1.83 -3.25 -16.00
CA GLU A 164 -2.52 -4.45 -15.54
C GLU A 164 -1.55 -5.63 -15.44
N VAL A 165 -1.87 -6.58 -14.57
CA VAL A 165 -1.11 -7.83 -14.43
C VAL A 165 -2.04 -9.02 -14.64
N GLY A 166 -1.61 -10.03 -15.41
CA GLY A 166 -2.41 -11.22 -15.67
C GLY A 166 -2.64 -12.11 -14.44
N ASN A 167 -1.84 -11.92 -13.38
CA ASN A 167 -1.80 -12.73 -12.16
C ASN A 167 -2.29 -11.97 -10.90
N THR A 168 -3.28 -11.07 -11.05
CA THR A 168 -3.84 -10.26 -9.95
C THR A 168 -4.17 -11.06 -8.69
N LYS A 169 -4.75 -12.25 -8.82
CA LYS A 169 -5.07 -13.10 -7.67
C LYS A 169 -3.83 -13.55 -6.90
N GLU A 170 -2.76 -13.93 -7.59
CA GLU A 170 -1.51 -14.35 -6.95
C GLU A 170 -0.86 -13.17 -6.22
N VAL A 171 -0.86 -11.99 -6.83
CA VAL A 171 -0.35 -10.75 -6.22
C VAL A 171 -1.12 -10.38 -4.96
N THR A 172 -2.45 -10.34 -5.03
CA THR A 172 -3.30 -10.00 -3.88
C THR A 172 -3.19 -11.04 -2.75
N ASP A 173 -3.07 -12.33 -3.07
CA ASP A 173 -2.82 -13.37 -2.07
C ASP A 173 -1.45 -13.18 -1.40
N LEU A 174 -0.42 -12.82 -2.17
CA LEU A 174 0.90 -12.54 -1.63
C LEU A 174 0.89 -11.38 -0.64
N VAL A 175 0.22 -10.28 -0.98
CA VAL A 175 0.04 -9.14 -0.06
C VAL A 175 -0.72 -9.56 1.19
N LYS A 176 -1.84 -10.29 1.02
CA LYS A 176 -2.66 -10.80 2.12
C LYS A 176 -1.87 -11.65 3.12
N MET A 177 -1.00 -12.52 2.64
CA MET A 177 -0.18 -13.40 3.48
C MET A 177 0.80 -12.62 4.36
N ASN A 178 1.18 -11.41 3.96
CA ASN A 178 2.14 -10.56 4.67
C ASN A 178 1.50 -9.37 5.39
N ALA A 179 0.17 -9.26 5.37
CA ALA A 179 -0.60 -8.15 5.94
C ALA A 179 -0.49 -8.03 7.46
N ALA A 180 0.01 -9.06 8.15
CA ALA A 180 0.23 -9.02 9.59
C ALA A 180 1.38 -8.07 9.98
N THR A 181 2.36 -7.87 9.09
CA THR A 181 3.61 -7.14 9.35
C THR A 181 3.81 -5.93 8.43
N HIS A 182 2.89 -5.72 7.49
CA HIS A 182 2.98 -4.72 6.43
C HIS A 182 1.65 -4.03 6.19
N ARG A 183 1.69 -2.73 5.84
CA ARG A 183 0.59 -2.06 5.15
C ARG A 183 0.90 -1.80 3.69
N CYS A 184 -0.10 -1.93 2.82
CA CYS A 184 0.05 -1.68 1.39
C CYS A 184 -0.81 -0.51 0.93
N PHE A 185 -0.18 0.55 0.42
CA PHE A 185 -0.80 1.69 -0.24
C PHE A 185 -0.54 1.56 -1.73
N SER A 186 -1.58 1.58 -2.56
CA SER A 186 -1.46 1.35 -3.99
C SER A 186 -2.05 2.49 -4.80
N PHE A 187 -1.29 2.97 -5.77
CA PHE A 187 -1.60 4.13 -6.60
C PHE A 187 -1.72 3.67 -8.06
N GLY A 188 -2.95 3.69 -8.57
CA GLY A 188 -3.24 3.46 -9.99
C GLY A 188 -3.09 4.75 -10.77
N ILE A 189 -2.18 4.79 -11.73
CA ILE A 189 -1.84 6.01 -12.48
C ILE A 189 -2.45 5.91 -13.89
N GLY A 190 -3.22 6.92 -14.30
CA GLY A 190 -3.89 6.97 -15.59
C GLY A 190 -5.13 6.06 -15.69
N GLU A 191 -5.87 6.24 -16.78
CA GLU A 191 -7.15 5.55 -17.02
C GLU A 191 -7.02 4.03 -17.25
N GLY A 192 -5.81 3.55 -17.53
CA GLY A 192 -5.53 2.13 -17.81
C GLY A 192 -5.20 1.28 -16.58
N ALA A 193 -5.13 1.87 -15.39
CA ALA A 193 -4.70 1.15 -14.19
C ALA A 193 -5.76 0.15 -13.71
N SER A 194 -5.36 -1.10 -13.48
CA SER A 194 -6.30 -2.17 -13.10
C SER A 194 -6.95 -1.92 -11.73
N SER A 195 -8.25 -1.64 -11.70
CA SER A 195 -8.96 -1.41 -10.44
C SER A 195 -8.97 -2.64 -9.53
N ALA A 196 -8.97 -3.84 -10.10
CA ALA A 196 -8.93 -5.09 -9.34
C ALA A 196 -7.59 -5.27 -8.62
N LEU A 197 -6.48 -4.93 -9.27
CA LEU A 197 -5.14 -5.01 -8.70
C LEU A 197 -4.95 -3.97 -7.60
N ILE A 198 -5.21 -2.71 -7.90
CA ILE A 198 -5.01 -1.59 -6.96
C ILE A 198 -5.88 -1.77 -5.71
N ASN A 199 -7.20 -1.94 -5.88
CA ASN A 199 -8.08 -2.16 -4.72
C ASN A 199 -7.75 -3.46 -3.99
N GLY A 200 -7.37 -4.51 -4.71
CA GLY A 200 -6.98 -5.79 -4.13
C GLY A 200 -5.77 -5.69 -3.22
N MET A 201 -4.68 -5.05 -3.68
CA MET A 201 -3.45 -4.90 -2.89
C MET A 201 -3.69 -4.03 -1.65
N ALA A 202 -4.33 -2.87 -1.81
CA ALA A 202 -4.62 -1.99 -0.68
C ALA A 202 -5.50 -2.67 0.37
N LYS A 203 -6.59 -3.29 -0.06
CA LYS A 203 -7.54 -3.95 0.84
C LYS A 203 -6.92 -5.12 1.58
N GLU A 204 -6.20 -5.98 0.88
CA GLU A 204 -5.61 -7.16 1.47
C GLU A 204 -4.38 -6.83 2.33
N GLY A 205 -3.69 -5.73 2.03
CA GLY A 205 -2.59 -5.21 2.83
C GLY A 205 -3.00 -4.17 3.87
N GLY A 206 -4.29 -3.93 4.15
CA GLY A 206 -4.73 -3.00 5.20
C GLY A 206 -4.31 -1.53 5.00
N GLY A 207 -4.10 -1.08 3.77
CA GLY A 207 -3.85 0.32 3.42
C GLY A 207 -4.92 0.91 2.51
N HIS A 208 -4.55 1.91 1.71
CA HIS A 208 -5.49 2.66 0.87
C HIS A 208 -5.15 2.54 -0.61
N ALA A 209 -6.20 2.44 -1.44
CA ALA A 209 -6.12 2.51 -2.88
C ALA A 209 -6.46 3.93 -3.33
N GLN A 210 -5.65 4.50 -4.22
CA GLN A 210 -5.95 5.77 -4.85
C GLN A 210 -5.71 5.68 -6.36
N PHE A 211 -6.60 6.29 -7.12
CA PHE A 211 -6.48 6.41 -8.57
C PHE A 211 -6.14 7.86 -8.92
N ILE A 212 -5.21 8.05 -9.84
CA ILE A 212 -4.76 9.35 -10.35
C ILE A 212 -5.11 9.39 -11.82
N THR A 213 -6.21 10.06 -12.15
CA THR A 213 -6.86 10.03 -13.48
C THR A 213 -7.16 11.45 -13.97
N GLY A 214 -7.37 11.64 -15.27
CA GLY A 214 -7.70 12.94 -15.86
C GLY A 214 -6.78 14.11 -15.41
N THR A 215 -7.34 15.07 -14.68
CA THR A 215 -6.64 16.27 -14.19
C THR A 215 -6.16 16.14 -12.74
N ASP A 216 -6.21 14.95 -12.16
CA ASP A 216 -5.77 14.72 -10.79
C ASP A 216 -4.28 15.00 -10.61
N ARG A 217 -3.93 15.67 -9.52
CA ARG A 217 -2.54 15.75 -9.05
C ARG A 217 -2.22 14.54 -8.17
N MET A 218 -1.08 13.91 -8.41
CA MET A 218 -0.63 12.73 -7.67
C MET A 218 -0.20 13.09 -6.25
N GLN A 219 0.44 14.25 -6.08
CA GLN A 219 1.10 14.66 -4.85
C GLN A 219 0.14 14.77 -3.65
N PRO A 220 -1.01 15.48 -3.71
CA PRO A 220 -1.93 15.56 -2.56
C PRO A 220 -2.45 14.20 -2.11
N LYS A 221 -2.84 13.37 -3.08
CA LYS A 221 -3.34 12.00 -2.89
C LYS A 221 -2.30 11.15 -2.16
N VAL A 222 -1.08 11.11 -2.67
CA VAL A 222 0.01 10.31 -2.11
C VAL A 222 0.44 10.82 -0.73
N MET A 223 0.46 12.14 -0.52
CA MET A 223 0.78 12.73 0.78
C MET A 223 -0.30 12.43 1.82
N GLN A 224 -1.58 12.37 1.43
CA GLN A 224 -2.65 11.87 2.29
C GLN A 224 -2.39 10.41 2.71
N SER A 225 -1.96 9.55 1.78
CA SER A 225 -1.57 8.17 2.11
C SER A 225 -0.36 8.09 3.04
N LEU A 226 0.64 8.99 2.87
CA LEU A 226 1.77 9.09 3.81
C LEU A 226 1.33 9.50 5.21
N ARG A 227 0.36 10.43 5.35
CA ARG A 227 -0.23 10.75 6.66
C ARG A 227 -0.83 9.51 7.33
N PHE A 228 -1.60 8.71 6.59
CA PHE A 228 -2.13 7.44 7.11
C PHE A 228 -1.01 6.45 7.47
N ALA A 229 0.06 6.40 6.67
CA ALA A 229 1.23 5.55 6.92
C ALA A 229 1.99 5.95 8.19
N LEU A 230 2.01 7.24 8.52
CA LEU A 230 2.65 7.82 9.70
C LEU A 230 1.77 7.82 10.96
N GLN A 231 0.51 7.39 10.86
CA GLN A 231 -0.33 7.22 12.06
C GLN A 231 0.30 6.19 13.00
N PRO A 232 0.23 6.42 14.32
CA PRO A 232 0.75 5.48 15.30
C PRO A 232 0.21 4.07 15.10
N ALA A 233 1.11 3.09 15.11
CA ALA A 233 0.75 1.69 15.15
C ALA A 233 0.66 1.25 16.61
N VAL A 234 -0.33 0.40 16.91
CA VAL A 234 -0.31 -0.40 18.14
C VAL A 234 0.63 -1.57 17.92
N GLY A 235 1.70 -1.63 18.70
CA GLY A 235 2.69 -2.69 18.70
C GLY A 235 2.63 -3.55 19.96
N ASP A 236 3.56 -4.51 20.06
CA ASP A 236 3.74 -5.40 21.22
C ASP A 236 2.42 -6.07 21.68
N ILE A 237 1.62 -6.50 20.71
CA ILE A 237 0.31 -7.08 20.96
C ILE A 237 0.49 -8.50 21.49
N SER A 238 -0.06 -8.75 22.67
CA SER A 238 -0.17 -10.09 23.25
C SER A 238 -1.59 -10.35 23.69
N VAL A 239 -2.05 -11.57 23.42
CA VAL A 239 -3.42 -12.00 23.73
C VAL A 239 -3.32 -13.14 24.72
N SER A 240 -3.84 -12.91 25.93
CA SER A 240 -3.90 -13.91 26.99
C SER A 240 -5.34 -14.28 27.28
N TRP A 241 -5.60 -15.57 27.43
CA TRP A 241 -6.91 -16.12 27.73
C TRP A 241 -6.93 -16.55 29.19
N ASP A 242 -7.87 -16.00 29.95
CA ASP A 242 -8.15 -16.44 31.32
C ASP A 242 -9.42 -17.30 31.26
N LEU A 243 -9.23 -18.60 31.43
CA LEU A 243 -10.25 -19.62 31.26
C LEU A 243 -10.37 -20.47 32.53
N PRO A 244 -11.57 -20.98 32.85
CA PRO A 244 -11.75 -21.91 33.96
C PRO A 244 -10.85 -23.14 33.88
N LYS A 245 -10.54 -23.69 35.06
CA LYS A 245 -9.79 -24.95 35.18
C LYS A 245 -10.49 -26.04 34.37
N GLY A 246 -9.76 -26.67 33.45
CA GLY A 246 -10.26 -27.72 32.57
C GLY A 246 -10.70 -27.26 31.18
N VAL A 247 -10.64 -25.96 30.88
CA VAL A 247 -10.85 -25.40 29.53
C VAL A 247 -9.55 -24.81 28.99
N SER A 248 -9.20 -25.15 27.75
CA SER A 248 -8.04 -24.58 27.05
C SER A 248 -8.46 -23.88 25.76
N SER A 249 -7.67 -22.91 25.31
CA SER A 249 -7.85 -22.25 24.01
C SER A 249 -6.73 -22.61 23.05
N THR A 250 -7.10 -22.88 21.80
CA THR A 250 -6.18 -23.01 20.68
C THR A 250 -6.45 -21.88 19.70
N ILE A 251 -5.48 -21.01 19.47
CA ILE A 251 -5.60 -19.91 18.51
C ILE A 251 -5.47 -20.47 17.09
N LEU A 252 -6.45 -20.13 16.25
CA LEU A 252 -6.59 -20.61 14.87
C LEU A 252 -6.15 -19.57 13.84
N SER A 253 -6.13 -18.29 14.24
CA SER A 253 -5.67 -17.17 13.42
C SER A 253 -4.16 -16.90 13.60
N PRO A 254 -3.47 -16.37 12.58
CA PRO A 254 -2.10 -15.88 12.74
C PRO A 254 -1.99 -14.80 13.84
N PRO A 255 -0.80 -14.63 14.47
CA PRO A 255 -0.58 -13.58 15.46
C PRO A 255 -0.70 -12.19 14.81
N ILE A 256 -1.35 -11.26 15.53
CA ILE A 256 -1.46 -9.86 15.12
C ILE A 256 -0.21 -9.14 15.62
N THR A 257 0.61 -8.59 14.72
CA THR A 257 1.86 -7.91 15.12
C THR A 257 1.74 -6.39 15.18
N ALA A 258 0.79 -5.82 14.43
CA ALA A 258 0.46 -4.40 14.47
C ALA A 258 -1.04 -4.19 14.26
N MET A 259 -1.61 -3.15 14.87
CA MET A 259 -2.96 -2.64 14.57
C MET A 259 -2.91 -1.14 14.28
N PHE A 260 -3.75 -0.69 13.35
CA PHE A 260 -3.83 0.71 12.94
C PHE A 260 -5.25 1.22 13.10
N GLN A 261 -5.40 2.53 13.29
CA GLN A 261 -6.69 3.19 13.47
C GLN A 261 -7.70 2.76 12.38
N GLY A 262 -8.91 2.39 12.78
CA GLY A 262 -9.98 2.01 11.85
C GLY A 262 -9.79 0.64 11.16
N GLN A 263 -8.66 -0.06 11.40
CA GLN A 263 -8.43 -1.39 10.85
C GLN A 263 -8.94 -2.47 11.80
N ARG A 264 -9.97 -3.21 11.36
CA ARG A 264 -10.47 -4.36 12.09
C ARG A 264 -9.49 -5.53 12.03
N SER A 265 -9.12 -6.06 13.19
CA SER A 265 -8.40 -7.34 13.31
C SER A 265 -9.31 -8.43 13.89
N LEU A 266 -9.13 -9.68 13.45
CA LEU A 266 -9.97 -10.81 13.86
C LEU A 266 -9.10 -11.92 14.46
N ILE A 267 -9.48 -12.41 15.63
CA ILE A 267 -8.88 -13.59 16.26
C ILE A 267 -9.94 -14.69 16.30
N TYR A 268 -9.56 -15.90 15.89
CA TYR A 268 -10.37 -17.09 16.04
C TYR A 268 -9.70 -18.04 17.03
N ALA A 269 -10.45 -18.52 18.02
CA ALA A 269 -9.96 -19.48 19.00
C ALA A 269 -10.94 -20.64 19.16
N GLN A 270 -10.42 -21.87 19.15
CA GLN A 270 -11.15 -23.08 19.52
C GLN A 270 -11.01 -23.30 21.02
N LEU A 271 -12.13 -23.50 21.72
CA LEU A 271 -12.14 -23.84 23.13
C LEU A 271 -12.34 -25.35 23.30
N ALA A 272 -11.43 -26.01 24.00
CA ALA A 272 -11.53 -27.43 24.29
C ALA A 272 -11.70 -27.66 25.80
N GLY A 273 -12.49 -28.67 26.18
CA GLY A 273 -12.72 -29.04 27.58
C GLY A 273 -14.14 -28.74 28.07
N GLN A 274 -14.41 -29.09 29.32
CA GLN A 274 -15.71 -28.90 29.99
C GLN A 274 -15.50 -28.39 31.41
N THR A 275 -16.38 -27.50 31.85
CA THR A 275 -16.41 -26.91 33.19
C THR A 275 -17.83 -27.02 33.74
N SER A 276 -17.98 -27.54 34.95
CA SER A 276 -19.27 -27.65 35.65
C SER A 276 -19.64 -26.37 36.41
N ASP A 277 -18.64 -25.57 36.81
CA ASP A 277 -18.81 -24.58 37.89
C ASP A 277 -18.60 -23.13 37.45
N ALA A 278 -17.81 -22.88 36.39
CA ALA A 278 -17.53 -21.53 35.91
C ALA A 278 -18.01 -21.36 34.46
N THR A 279 -18.86 -20.34 34.25
CA THR A 279 -19.52 -20.07 32.97
C THR A 279 -18.88 -18.96 32.17
N ASP A 280 -17.91 -18.24 32.73
CA ASP A 280 -17.33 -17.06 32.09
C ASP A 280 -15.83 -17.27 31.85
N GLY A 281 -15.35 -16.75 30.73
CA GLY A 281 -13.94 -16.62 30.40
C GLY A 281 -13.63 -15.17 30.05
N SER A 282 -12.36 -14.81 30.02
CA SER A 282 -11.95 -13.50 29.55
C SER A 282 -10.76 -13.56 28.59
N VAL A 283 -10.76 -12.62 27.63
CA VAL A 283 -9.62 -12.38 26.74
C VAL A 283 -9.03 -11.04 27.12
N THR A 284 -7.76 -11.04 27.51
CA THR A 284 -7.01 -9.82 27.75
C THR A 284 -6.07 -9.58 26.57
N VAL A 285 -6.22 -8.42 25.93
CA VAL A 285 -5.32 -7.94 24.89
C VAL A 285 -4.43 -6.88 25.53
N LYS A 286 -3.14 -7.18 25.67
CA LYS A 286 -2.12 -6.23 26.09
C LYS A 286 -1.40 -5.70 24.86
N TYR A 287 -1.11 -4.41 24.84
CA TYR A 287 -0.52 -3.75 23.70
C TYR A 287 0.23 -2.48 24.10
N SER A 288 1.10 -1.99 23.23
CA SER A 288 1.81 -0.72 23.40
C SER A 288 1.28 0.29 22.38
N LEU A 289 0.78 1.43 22.87
CA LEU A 289 0.35 2.56 22.04
C LEU A 289 1.23 3.76 22.36
N ALA A 290 1.94 4.28 21.37
CA ALA A 290 2.88 5.40 21.55
C ALA A 290 3.89 5.17 22.71
N GLY A 291 4.32 3.92 22.92
CA GLY A 291 5.25 3.54 23.99
C GLY A 291 4.60 3.34 25.37
N HIS A 292 3.30 3.60 25.51
CA HIS A 292 2.57 3.37 26.75
C HIS A 292 1.90 1.99 26.72
N PRO A 293 2.22 1.10 27.70
CA PRO A 293 1.54 -0.17 27.82
C PRO A 293 0.08 0.05 28.21
N SER A 294 -0.81 -0.63 27.51
CA SER A 294 -2.26 -0.61 27.72
C SER A 294 -2.81 -2.02 27.67
N GLN A 295 -3.96 -2.25 28.30
CA GLN A 295 -4.64 -3.52 28.24
C GLN A 295 -6.15 -3.34 28.18
N ASN A 296 -6.82 -4.17 27.39
CA ASN A 296 -8.27 -4.27 27.37
C ASN A 296 -8.67 -5.72 27.67
N GLN A 297 -9.60 -5.90 28.59
CA GLN A 297 -10.15 -7.22 28.93
C GLN A 297 -11.59 -7.31 28.45
N LEU A 298 -11.90 -8.35 27.67
CA LEU A 298 -13.24 -8.70 27.27
C LEU A 298 -13.67 -9.96 28.02
N HIS A 299 -14.78 -9.86 28.75
CA HIS A 299 -15.44 -11.02 29.35
C HIS A 299 -16.46 -11.60 28.36
N PHE A 300 -16.56 -12.93 28.33
CA PHE A 300 -17.51 -13.64 27.49
C PHE A 300 -18.03 -14.88 28.21
N ASN A 301 -19.25 -15.28 27.89
CA ASN A 301 -19.85 -16.48 28.47
C ASN A 301 -19.45 -17.71 27.66
N LEU A 302 -19.00 -18.77 28.34
CA LEU A 302 -18.62 -20.06 27.76
C LEU A 302 -19.84 -20.90 27.36
N LYS A 303 -21.06 -20.52 27.76
CA LYS A 303 -22.30 -21.09 27.23
C LYS A 303 -22.62 -20.39 25.90
N PRO A 304 -22.47 -21.11 24.78
CA PRO A 304 -22.81 -20.55 23.47
C PRO A 304 -24.30 -20.23 23.41
N ALA A 305 -24.64 -19.10 22.80
CA ALA A 305 -26.03 -18.74 22.58
C ALA A 305 -26.73 -19.81 21.72
N GLU A 306 -27.97 -20.15 22.09
CA GLU A 306 -28.76 -21.12 21.33
C GLU A 306 -28.96 -20.61 19.90
N ASP A 307 -28.86 -21.53 18.92
CA ASP A 307 -29.19 -21.30 17.50
C ASP A 307 -28.28 -20.36 16.68
N THR A 308 -27.01 -20.24 17.05
CA THR A 308 -26.04 -19.36 16.37
C THR A 308 -25.45 -19.91 15.06
N GLY A 309 -25.79 -21.15 14.68
CA GLY A 309 -25.32 -21.81 13.45
C GLY A 309 -23.80 -22.09 13.42
N LEU A 310 -23.29 -22.45 12.24
CA LEU A 310 -21.86 -22.81 12.02
C LEU A 310 -21.06 -21.69 11.34
N THR A 311 -21.55 -20.45 11.36
CA THR A 311 -20.91 -19.35 10.61
C THR A 311 -19.51 -19.04 11.13
N VAL A 312 -19.34 -18.93 12.44
CA VAL A 312 -18.02 -18.66 13.06
C VAL A 312 -17.09 -19.86 12.86
N HIS A 313 -17.59 -21.08 13.00
CA HIS A 313 -16.86 -22.31 12.67
C HIS A 313 -16.34 -22.32 11.23
N ARG A 314 -17.16 -21.93 10.26
CA ARG A 314 -16.77 -21.84 8.84
C ARG A 314 -15.75 -20.73 8.60
N LEU A 315 -15.88 -19.57 9.25
CA LEU A 315 -14.89 -18.48 9.17
C LEU A 315 -13.54 -18.89 9.77
N ALA A 316 -13.56 -19.58 10.91
CA ALA A 316 -12.37 -20.14 11.54
C ALA A 316 -11.73 -21.22 10.64
N ALA A 317 -12.52 -22.15 10.12
CA ALA A 317 -12.06 -23.17 9.18
C ALA A 317 -11.43 -22.55 7.92
N ARG A 318 -12.06 -21.52 7.34
CA ARG A 318 -11.51 -20.77 6.19
C ARG A 318 -10.17 -20.12 6.52
N THR A 319 -10.01 -19.62 7.75
CA THR A 319 -8.76 -18.98 8.21
C THR A 319 -7.64 -20.02 8.33
N VAL A 320 -7.93 -21.18 8.92
CA VAL A 320 -6.97 -22.29 9.06
C VAL A 320 -6.59 -22.88 7.71
N ILE A 321 -7.56 -23.11 6.81
CA ILE A 321 -7.30 -23.60 5.44
C ILE A 321 -6.31 -22.67 4.73
N ARG A 322 -6.56 -21.36 4.77
CA ARG A 322 -5.67 -20.37 4.14
C ARG A 322 -4.26 -20.36 4.73
N SER A 323 -4.14 -20.49 6.05
CA SER A 323 -2.82 -20.57 6.70
C SER A 323 -2.03 -21.78 6.20
N LEU A 324 -2.66 -22.96 6.16
CA LEU A 324 -2.02 -24.19 5.70
C LEU A 324 -1.63 -24.15 4.22
N GLU A 325 -2.46 -23.53 3.37
CA GLU A 325 -2.16 -23.32 1.94
C GLU A 325 -1.02 -22.31 1.71
N SER A 326 -0.79 -21.38 2.65
CA SER A 326 0.27 -20.35 2.53
C SER A 326 1.67 -20.90 2.83
N GLU A 327 1.79 -21.77 3.83
CA GLU A 327 3.07 -22.37 4.26
C GLU A 327 3.65 -23.35 3.22
N GLN A 328 2.84 -23.69 2.23
CA GLN A 328 3.14 -24.64 1.16
C GLN A 328 4.23 -24.16 0.18
N ARG A 329 4.55 -22.86 0.21
CA ARG A 329 5.52 -22.24 -0.72
C ARG A 329 6.95 -22.17 -0.17
N THR A 330 7.17 -22.57 1.08
CA THR A 330 8.52 -22.65 1.69
C THR A 330 9.02 -24.08 1.64
N HIS A 331 10.16 -24.32 0.96
CA HIS A 331 10.79 -25.63 0.75
C HIS A 331 10.94 -26.46 2.05
N ARG A 332 9.92 -27.26 2.40
CA ARG A 332 10.00 -28.37 3.37
C ARG A 332 9.64 -29.68 2.65
N GLY A 333 10.14 -30.81 3.16
CA GLY A 333 10.14 -32.10 2.47
C GLY A 333 8.74 -32.60 2.06
N GLN A 334 8.69 -33.47 1.04
CA GLN A 334 7.47 -34.00 0.42
C GLN A 334 6.46 -34.64 1.40
N GLN A 335 6.93 -35.18 2.54
CA GLN A 335 6.06 -35.80 3.54
C GLN A 335 5.23 -34.78 4.34
N ASP A 336 5.79 -33.62 4.69
CA ASP A 336 5.05 -32.56 5.41
C ASP A 336 3.92 -32.00 4.55
N GLU A 337 4.18 -31.88 3.24
CA GLU A 337 3.24 -31.40 2.24
C GLU A 337 2.00 -32.28 2.12
N GLU A 338 2.19 -33.59 2.11
CA GLU A 338 1.08 -34.53 2.00
C GLU A 338 0.20 -34.54 3.26
N VAL A 339 0.81 -34.40 4.44
CA VAL A 339 0.09 -34.29 5.72
C VAL A 339 -0.74 -33.00 5.76
N LYS A 340 -0.18 -31.86 5.34
CA LYS A 340 -0.91 -30.59 5.25
C LYS A 340 -2.08 -30.68 4.29
N LYS A 341 -1.87 -31.24 3.10
CA LYS A 341 -2.92 -31.45 2.09
C LYS A 341 -4.07 -32.28 2.65
N LYS A 342 -3.78 -33.40 3.33
CA LYS A 342 -4.80 -34.25 3.98
C LYS A 342 -5.60 -33.47 5.01
N LYS A 343 -4.95 -32.67 5.86
CA LYS A 343 -5.60 -31.82 6.86
C LYS A 343 -6.50 -30.74 6.24
N VAL A 344 -6.07 -30.11 5.15
CA VAL A 344 -6.88 -29.12 4.41
C VAL A 344 -8.13 -29.76 3.81
N VAL A 345 -7.99 -30.93 3.18
CA VAL A 345 -9.13 -31.66 2.59
C VAL A 345 -10.13 -32.06 3.68
N GLU A 346 -9.67 -32.64 4.78
CA GLU A 346 -10.53 -33.06 5.88
C GLU A 346 -11.31 -31.88 6.48
N LEU A 347 -10.63 -30.77 6.75
CA LEU A 347 -11.25 -29.58 7.32
C LEU A 347 -12.25 -28.94 6.35
N SER A 348 -11.90 -28.89 5.06
CA SER A 348 -12.76 -28.37 4.01
C SER A 348 -14.06 -29.17 3.88
N VAL A 349 -13.97 -30.49 3.84
CA VAL A 349 -15.13 -31.39 3.74
C VAL A 349 -16.02 -31.28 4.98
N LYS A 350 -15.43 -31.29 6.19
CA LYS A 350 -16.20 -31.20 7.44
C LYS A 350 -16.91 -29.86 7.63
N SER A 351 -16.28 -28.75 7.22
CA SER A 351 -16.84 -27.41 7.40
C SER A 351 -17.73 -26.95 6.23
N GLY A 352 -17.63 -27.60 5.06
CA GLY A 352 -18.24 -27.12 3.83
C GLY A 352 -17.62 -25.82 3.32
N VAL A 353 -16.31 -25.63 3.53
CA VAL A 353 -15.55 -24.46 3.06
C VAL A 353 -14.63 -24.90 1.93
N SER A 354 -14.75 -24.29 0.75
CA SER A 354 -13.89 -24.61 -0.40
C SER A 354 -12.41 -24.36 -0.09
N SER A 355 -11.55 -25.25 -0.58
CA SER A 355 -10.09 -25.13 -0.58
C SER A 355 -9.52 -25.31 -1.99
N SER A 356 -8.22 -25.11 -2.16
CA SER A 356 -7.48 -25.43 -3.41
C SER A 356 -7.49 -26.91 -3.78
N PHE A 357 -7.86 -27.79 -2.84
CA PHE A 357 -7.88 -29.25 -3.02
C PHE A 357 -9.28 -29.87 -3.05
N THR A 358 -10.34 -29.06 -2.99
CA THR A 358 -11.73 -29.55 -2.93
C THR A 358 -12.62 -28.74 -3.88
N ALA A 359 -13.74 -29.34 -4.29
CA ALA A 359 -14.71 -28.71 -5.17
C ALA A 359 -16.15 -29.08 -4.76
N PHE A 360 -17.08 -28.15 -5.01
CA PHE A 360 -18.51 -28.46 -4.91
C PHE A 360 -19.01 -29.05 -6.23
N ILE A 361 -19.71 -30.17 -6.14
CA ILE A 361 -20.33 -30.84 -7.28
C ILE A 361 -21.84 -30.67 -7.13
N ALA A 362 -22.46 -29.93 -8.05
CA ALA A 362 -23.90 -29.87 -8.17
C ALA A 362 -24.38 -31.05 -9.02
N VAL A 363 -25.30 -31.85 -8.46
CA VAL A 363 -25.89 -33.00 -9.16
C VAL A 363 -27.36 -32.70 -9.40
N ASN A 364 -27.76 -32.58 -10.67
CA ASN A 364 -29.17 -32.54 -11.03
C ASN A 364 -29.74 -33.96 -10.94
N LYS A 365 -30.79 -34.14 -10.12
CA LYS A 365 -31.46 -35.43 -9.88
C LYS A 365 -32.82 -35.52 -10.57
N ASP A 366 -33.29 -34.46 -11.22
CA ASP A 366 -34.65 -34.33 -11.76
C ASP A 366 -34.96 -35.44 -12.80
N ASP A 367 -33.94 -35.86 -13.54
CA ASP A 367 -34.13 -36.76 -14.68
C ASP A 367 -33.87 -38.24 -14.33
N GLY A 368 -33.27 -38.53 -13.16
CA GLY A 368 -32.84 -39.89 -12.75
C GLY A 368 -31.86 -40.59 -13.69
N LYS A 369 -31.44 -39.95 -14.79
CA LYS A 369 -30.55 -40.50 -15.81
C LYS A 369 -29.09 -40.27 -15.42
N ALA A 370 -28.26 -41.30 -15.59
CA ALA A 370 -26.83 -41.17 -15.43
C ALA A 370 -26.29 -40.13 -16.44
N VAL A 371 -25.43 -39.23 -15.98
CA VAL A 371 -24.72 -38.27 -16.86
C VAL A 371 -23.85 -39.09 -17.82
N GLN A 372 -24.17 -39.03 -19.11
CA GLN A 372 -23.40 -39.69 -20.18
C GLN A 372 -22.70 -38.64 -21.03
N GLY A 373 -21.45 -38.91 -21.41
CA GLY A 373 -20.64 -38.07 -22.30
C GLY A 373 -19.37 -37.52 -21.64
N PRO A 374 -18.49 -36.89 -22.43
CA PRO A 374 -17.24 -36.32 -21.95
C PRO A 374 -17.49 -35.11 -21.04
N LEU A 375 -16.64 -34.93 -20.03
CA LEU A 375 -16.63 -33.72 -19.20
C LEU A 375 -16.39 -32.49 -20.07
N VAL A 376 -17.39 -31.61 -20.18
CA VAL A 376 -17.28 -30.36 -20.93
C VAL A 376 -16.87 -29.25 -19.96
N ARG A 377 -15.65 -28.71 -20.13
CA ARG A 377 -15.25 -27.49 -19.43
C ARG A 377 -15.99 -26.31 -20.05
N ARG A 378 -16.90 -25.70 -19.29
CA ARG A 378 -17.46 -24.39 -19.61
C ARG A 378 -16.90 -23.36 -18.65
N ASN A 379 -16.22 -22.36 -19.19
CA ASN A 379 -15.87 -21.18 -18.41
C ASN A 379 -17.16 -20.36 -18.28
N ILE A 380 -17.73 -20.32 -17.08
CA ILE A 380 -18.87 -19.45 -16.78
C ILE A 380 -18.30 -18.03 -16.67
N PRO A 381 -18.72 -17.08 -17.51
CA PRO A 381 -18.33 -15.70 -17.34
C PRO A 381 -18.81 -15.24 -15.96
N THR A 382 -17.88 -14.88 -15.07
CA THR A 382 -18.25 -14.10 -13.90
C THR A 382 -18.80 -12.76 -14.38
N PRO A 383 -19.72 -12.10 -13.66
CA PRO A 383 -20.13 -10.75 -13.97
C PRO A 383 -18.94 -9.81 -13.75
N PHE A 384 -18.08 -9.77 -14.75
CA PHE A 384 -17.17 -8.69 -15.01
C PHE A 384 -18.09 -7.57 -15.53
N CYS A 385 -18.30 -6.52 -14.74
CA CYS A 385 -18.72 -5.24 -15.28
C CYS A 385 -17.51 -4.63 -15.99
N GLY A 386 -17.10 -5.27 -17.09
CA GLY A 386 -16.11 -4.78 -18.02
C GLY A 386 -16.86 -4.55 -19.31
N ILE A 387 -17.00 -3.28 -19.69
CA ILE A 387 -17.44 -2.90 -21.02
C ILE A 387 -16.45 -3.56 -21.99
N ILE A 388 -16.89 -4.62 -22.67
CA ILE A 388 -16.19 -5.17 -23.81
C ILE A 388 -16.32 -4.11 -24.89
N VAL A 389 -15.27 -3.31 -25.08
CA VAL A 389 -15.10 -2.59 -26.34
C VAL A 389 -14.68 -3.66 -27.35
N GLU A 390 -15.67 -4.24 -28.01
CA GLU A 390 -15.48 -5.16 -29.13
C GLU A 390 -14.72 -4.43 -30.24
N TYR A 391 -13.42 -4.68 -30.36
CA TYR A 391 -12.68 -4.43 -31.61
C TYR A 391 -13.09 -5.50 -32.64
N GLN A 392 -14.32 -5.43 -33.14
CA GLN A 392 -14.79 -6.29 -34.24
C GLN A 392 -15.50 -5.54 -35.38
N THR A 393 -15.31 -4.23 -35.51
CA THR A 393 -15.88 -3.45 -36.63
C THR A 393 -14.85 -2.61 -37.38
N LEU A 394 -13.66 -3.16 -37.63
CA LEU A 394 -12.74 -2.64 -38.66
C LEU A 394 -12.45 -3.70 -39.75
N PHE A 395 -13.48 -4.42 -40.20
CA PHE A 395 -13.39 -5.32 -41.36
C PHE A 395 -14.54 -5.17 -42.39
N PHE A 396 -15.44 -4.18 -42.22
CA PHE A 396 -16.60 -3.97 -43.12
C PHE A 396 -16.60 -2.63 -43.88
N LEU A 397 -15.44 -1.98 -44.04
CA LEU A 397 -15.31 -0.75 -44.85
C LEU A 397 -14.46 -0.90 -46.12
N LEU A 398 -14.25 -2.14 -46.60
CA LEU A 398 -13.59 -2.39 -47.90
C LEU A 398 -14.29 -3.51 -48.70
N SER A 399 -15.62 -3.64 -48.60
CA SER A 399 -16.41 -4.38 -49.57
C SER A 399 -17.05 -3.42 -50.57
N GLY A 400 -16.23 -2.92 -51.48
CA GLY A 400 -16.68 -2.02 -52.53
C GLY A 400 -15.66 -1.96 -53.65
N LEU A 401 -15.51 -3.06 -54.38
CA LEU A 401 -15.14 -3.14 -55.80
C LEU A 401 -15.17 -4.62 -56.23
N GLY A 402 -15.80 -4.87 -57.37
CA GLY A 402 -16.13 -6.20 -57.91
C GLY A 402 -14.96 -7.02 -58.45
N PRO A 403 -15.26 -8.18 -59.08
CA PRO A 403 -14.40 -9.35 -59.07
C PRO A 403 -13.49 -9.45 -60.30
N LEU A 404 -12.28 -9.99 -60.15
CA LEU A 404 -11.57 -10.59 -61.28
C LEU A 404 -10.71 -11.79 -60.86
N MET A 405 -11.22 -12.96 -61.25
CA MET A 405 -10.56 -14.21 -61.67
C MET A 405 -9.43 -14.83 -60.81
N PHE A 406 -9.79 -15.99 -60.26
CA PHE A 406 -8.92 -17.09 -59.83
C PHE A 406 -7.86 -17.47 -60.88
N ARG A 407 -6.60 -17.63 -60.44
CA ARG A 407 -5.69 -18.65 -60.99
C ARG A 407 -4.78 -19.18 -59.89
N ALA A 408 -4.94 -20.46 -59.58
CA ALA A 408 -4.07 -21.22 -58.70
C ALA A 408 -2.65 -21.33 -59.28
N TYR A 409 -1.62 -21.28 -58.44
CA TYR A 409 -0.50 -22.24 -58.42
C TYR A 409 0.35 -22.07 -57.14
N THR A 410 0.96 -23.19 -56.78
CA THR A 410 1.63 -23.66 -55.56
C THR A 410 2.76 -22.81 -54.93
N SER A 411 2.86 -22.91 -53.59
CA SER A 411 4.05 -22.93 -52.70
C SER A 411 5.23 -21.99 -52.98
N SER A 412 5.49 -21.07 -52.04
CA SER A 412 6.74 -20.89 -51.26
C SER A 412 6.95 -19.42 -50.84
N GLN A 413 7.18 -19.21 -49.54
CA GLN A 413 7.76 -18.02 -48.86
C GLN A 413 7.83 -16.68 -49.62
N ILE A 414 7.07 -15.67 -49.15
CA ILE A 414 7.33 -14.27 -49.48
C ILE A 414 7.23 -13.41 -48.20
N ARG A 415 8.35 -12.77 -47.85
CA ARG A 415 8.44 -11.58 -46.99
C ARG A 415 7.55 -10.48 -47.59
N LEU A 416 6.66 -9.89 -46.80
CA LEU A 416 5.96 -8.68 -47.18
C LEU A 416 6.65 -7.47 -46.55
N ASP A 417 7.48 -6.82 -47.37
CA ASP A 417 7.92 -5.44 -47.21
C ASP A 417 6.69 -4.52 -47.32
N PHE A 418 6.46 -3.70 -46.30
CA PHE A 418 5.51 -2.59 -46.37
C PHE A 418 6.31 -1.31 -46.65
N SER A 419 6.31 -0.88 -47.92
CA SER A 419 6.84 0.43 -48.33
C SER A 419 5.79 1.50 -48.02
N LEU A 420 6.01 2.24 -46.94
CA LEU A 420 5.36 3.54 -46.74
C LEU A 420 6.24 4.60 -47.41
N TYR A 421 5.66 5.38 -48.32
CA TYR A 421 6.35 6.51 -48.96
C TYR A 421 6.89 7.47 -47.89
N VAL A 422 8.21 7.50 -47.77
CA VAL A 422 8.96 8.50 -47.03
C VAL A 422 8.92 9.79 -47.82
N THR A 423 8.06 10.73 -47.43
CA THR A 423 8.33 12.14 -47.72
C THR A 423 9.46 12.58 -46.79
N GLY A 424 10.57 13.03 -47.39
CA GLY A 424 11.84 13.32 -46.71
C GLY A 424 11.74 14.34 -45.55
N PRO A 425 12.81 14.44 -44.74
CA PRO A 425 12.78 15.20 -43.50
C PRO A 425 12.73 16.69 -43.80
N VAL A 426 11.64 17.35 -43.39
CA VAL A 426 11.70 18.78 -43.12
C VAL A 426 12.48 18.92 -41.82
N VAL A 427 13.76 19.30 -41.93
CA VAL A 427 14.57 19.75 -40.80
C VAL A 427 13.93 21.06 -40.31
N ARG A 428 12.99 20.94 -39.38
CA ARG A 428 12.65 22.05 -38.48
C ARG A 428 13.74 22.08 -37.43
N HIS A 429 14.55 23.12 -37.44
CA HIS A 429 15.32 23.52 -36.27
C HIS A 429 14.31 23.78 -35.14
N GLU A 430 14.04 22.78 -34.30
CA GLU A 430 13.47 23.01 -32.99
C GLU A 430 14.51 23.81 -32.20
N ALA A 431 14.26 25.10 -32.08
CA ALA A 431 14.87 25.88 -31.03
C ALA A 431 14.60 25.14 -29.71
N ALA A 432 15.67 24.85 -28.96
CA ALA A 432 15.57 24.21 -27.66
C ALA A 432 14.50 24.94 -26.84
N SER A 433 13.38 24.26 -26.60
CA SER A 433 12.37 24.74 -25.66
C SER A 433 13.08 24.97 -24.33
N PRO A 434 12.86 26.11 -23.65
CA PRO A 434 13.41 26.30 -22.32
C PRO A 434 13.01 25.09 -21.45
N PRO A 435 13.90 24.60 -20.56
CA PRO A 435 13.55 23.48 -19.70
C PRO A 435 12.24 23.78 -18.99
N PRO A 436 11.33 22.79 -18.84
CA PRO A 436 10.04 23.01 -18.20
C PRO A 436 10.27 23.73 -16.87
N ARG A 437 9.57 24.85 -16.66
CA ARG A 437 9.62 25.60 -15.40
C ARG A 437 9.23 24.63 -14.29
N LYS A 438 10.21 24.14 -13.54
CA LYS A 438 9.97 23.25 -12.40
C LYS A 438 9.03 23.95 -11.45
N ASP A 439 8.01 23.24 -10.97
CA ASP A 439 7.08 23.73 -9.96
C ASP A 439 7.85 24.40 -8.81
N PRO A 440 7.59 25.69 -8.49
CA PRO A 440 8.26 26.39 -7.39
C PRO A 440 8.19 25.65 -6.05
N LEU A 441 7.08 24.94 -5.78
CA LEU A 441 6.95 24.14 -4.55
C LEU A 441 7.97 22.99 -4.55
N LEU A 442 8.04 22.21 -5.64
CA LEU A 442 9.00 21.11 -5.77
C LEU A 442 10.46 21.59 -5.75
N GLN A 443 10.74 22.79 -6.29
CA GLN A 443 12.06 23.40 -6.17
C GLN A 443 12.42 23.62 -4.70
N LEU A 444 11.56 24.28 -3.93
CA LEU A 444 11.81 24.52 -2.50
C LEU A 444 11.94 23.21 -1.70
N VAL A 445 11.08 22.22 -1.97
CA VAL A 445 11.11 20.88 -1.35
C VAL A 445 12.44 20.18 -1.65
N SER A 446 12.95 20.28 -2.88
CA SER A 446 14.21 19.64 -3.27
C SER A 446 15.42 20.13 -2.47
N LEU A 447 15.38 21.37 -1.99
CA LEU A 447 16.45 22.04 -1.24
C LEU A 447 16.45 21.70 0.26
N GLN A 448 15.38 21.10 0.79
CA GLN A 448 15.33 20.74 2.21
C GLN A 448 16.33 19.62 2.51
N LYS A 449 17.13 19.76 3.56
CA LYS A 449 17.99 18.68 4.08
C LYS A 449 17.15 17.57 4.71
N ALA A 450 17.71 16.36 4.85
CA ALA A 450 17.04 15.24 5.51
C ALA A 450 16.57 15.62 6.93
N SER A 451 17.38 16.40 7.66
CA SER A 451 17.08 16.92 8.99
C SER A 451 15.85 17.83 9.06
N GLY A 452 15.40 18.38 7.93
CA GLY A 452 14.28 19.32 7.86
C GLY A 452 14.68 20.80 7.71
N CYS A 453 15.95 21.14 7.81
CA CYS A 453 16.41 22.51 7.60
C CYS A 453 16.67 22.84 6.14
N TRP A 454 16.79 24.14 5.84
CA TRP A 454 17.32 24.66 4.58
C TRP A 454 18.65 25.35 4.80
N LEU A 455 19.50 25.30 3.78
CA LEU A 455 20.75 26.06 3.74
C LEU A 455 20.50 27.41 3.09
N LEU A 456 21.15 28.44 3.65
CA LEU A 456 21.13 29.77 3.08
C LEU A 456 22.09 29.83 1.89
N ASP A 457 21.57 29.62 0.69
CA ASP A 457 22.34 29.65 -0.55
C ASP A 457 21.59 30.35 -1.71
N ALA A 458 22.25 30.44 -2.86
CA ALA A 458 21.67 31.05 -4.05
C ALA A 458 20.45 30.29 -4.60
N HIS A 459 20.39 28.97 -4.41
CA HIS A 459 19.26 28.16 -4.88
C HIS A 459 18.02 28.42 -4.03
N LEU A 460 18.17 28.54 -2.71
CA LEU A 460 17.07 28.92 -1.83
C LEU A 460 16.58 30.32 -2.16
N ALA A 461 17.48 31.31 -2.27
CA ALA A 461 17.10 32.67 -2.65
C ALA A 461 16.30 32.69 -3.97
N ALA A 462 16.77 31.96 -4.98
CA ALA A 462 16.08 31.82 -6.25
C ALA A 462 14.70 31.15 -6.12
N ALA A 463 14.58 30.09 -5.31
CA ALA A 463 13.29 29.43 -5.05
C ALA A 463 12.28 30.35 -4.35
N LEU A 464 12.76 31.26 -3.50
CA LEU A 464 11.97 32.30 -2.84
C LEU A 464 11.66 33.51 -3.75
N GLY A 465 12.22 33.56 -4.95
CA GLY A 465 12.08 34.69 -5.88
C GLY A 465 12.85 35.95 -5.45
N LYS A 466 13.98 35.78 -4.75
CA LYS A 466 14.82 36.87 -4.21
C LYS A 466 16.27 36.74 -4.65
N ALA A 467 17.02 37.84 -4.59
CA ALA A 467 18.47 37.83 -4.77
C ALA A 467 19.19 37.41 -3.48
N SER A 468 20.30 36.66 -3.58
CA SER A 468 21.04 36.19 -2.40
C SER A 468 21.48 37.33 -1.47
N GLU A 469 21.85 38.48 -2.03
CA GLU A 469 22.25 39.67 -1.28
C GLU A 469 21.09 40.26 -0.47
N GLU A 470 19.87 40.25 -1.01
CA GLU A 470 18.68 40.72 -0.30
C GLU A 470 18.36 39.83 0.90
N VAL A 471 18.47 38.50 0.71
CA VAL A 471 18.18 37.52 1.75
C VAL A 471 19.21 37.58 2.89
N GLU A 472 20.50 37.76 2.58
CA GLU A 472 21.55 37.89 3.59
C GLU A 472 21.45 39.23 4.35
N LYS A 473 21.15 40.33 3.65
CA LYS A 473 21.01 41.66 4.27
C LYS A 473 19.84 41.72 5.26
N ALA A 474 18.77 40.97 5.01
CA ALA A 474 17.60 40.91 5.87
C ALA A 474 17.77 39.99 7.10
N LYS A 475 18.89 39.25 7.21
CA LYS A 475 19.13 38.31 8.30
C LYS A 475 19.35 39.03 9.65
N PRO A 476 18.62 38.67 10.71
CA PRO A 476 18.90 39.18 12.06
C PRO A 476 20.28 38.76 12.58
N ALA A 477 20.99 39.67 13.27
CA ALA A 477 22.39 39.49 13.66
C ALA A 477 22.66 38.33 14.66
N SER A 478 21.66 37.92 15.42
CA SER A 478 21.76 36.92 16.48
C SER A 478 21.45 35.48 16.02
N VAL A 479 21.12 35.26 14.75
CA VAL A 479 20.50 34.01 14.28
C VAL A 479 21.40 33.26 13.30
N ASN A 480 21.49 31.93 13.49
CA ASN A 480 22.16 31.03 12.57
C ASN A 480 21.52 31.09 11.18
N SER A 481 22.35 31.19 10.13
CA SER A 481 21.91 31.18 8.72
C SER A 481 20.94 30.04 8.39
N GLU A 482 21.11 28.83 8.95
CA GLU A 482 20.21 27.69 8.71
C GLU A 482 18.82 27.89 9.34
N VAL A 483 18.76 28.50 10.53
CA VAL A 483 17.49 28.84 11.20
C VAL A 483 16.78 29.92 10.41
N TRP A 484 17.51 30.95 9.96
CA TRP A 484 16.98 32.00 9.10
C TRP A 484 16.42 31.45 7.78
N ALA A 485 17.20 30.65 7.06
CA ALA A 485 16.79 30.00 5.82
C ALA A 485 15.53 29.14 6.00
N SER A 486 15.46 28.37 7.09
CA SER A 486 14.32 27.50 7.37
C SER A 486 13.05 28.32 7.70
N ILE A 487 13.17 29.41 8.45
CA ILE A 487 12.04 30.32 8.73
C ILE A 487 11.52 30.97 7.43
N LEU A 488 12.42 31.40 6.53
CA LEU A 488 12.03 31.95 5.24
C LEU A 488 11.26 30.94 4.37
N ALA A 489 11.73 29.68 4.33
CA ALA A 489 11.03 28.62 3.61
C ALA A 489 9.62 28.37 4.19
N LEU A 490 9.49 28.36 5.53
CA LEU A 490 8.19 28.22 6.21
C LEU A 490 7.24 29.39 5.89
N ILE A 491 7.72 30.63 5.95
CA ILE A 491 6.91 31.82 5.59
C ILE A 491 6.48 31.74 4.13
N TRP A 492 7.37 31.34 3.23
CA TRP A 492 7.02 31.22 1.81
C TRP A 492 5.94 30.17 1.56
N LEU A 493 6.03 29.00 2.21
CA LEU A 493 5.01 27.95 2.11
C LEU A 493 3.63 28.44 2.60
N HIS A 494 3.59 29.10 3.76
CA HIS A 494 2.37 29.66 4.33
C HIS A 494 1.86 30.93 3.62
N GLY A 495 2.73 31.70 2.99
CA GLY A 495 2.37 32.93 2.29
C GLY A 495 1.89 32.67 0.86
N PHE A 496 2.53 31.74 0.15
CA PHE A 496 2.34 31.57 -1.31
C PHE A 496 1.82 30.20 -1.74
N LYS A 497 1.78 29.20 -0.85
CA LYS A 497 1.40 27.81 -1.20
C LYS A 497 0.35 27.19 -0.29
N MET A 498 -0.49 27.98 0.36
CA MET A 498 -1.58 27.46 1.21
C MET A 498 -2.62 26.63 0.45
N ASP A 499 -2.79 26.88 -0.84
CA ASP A 499 -3.61 26.06 -1.75
C ASP A 499 -3.11 24.61 -1.86
N ALA A 500 -1.82 24.38 -1.67
CA ALA A 500 -1.16 23.08 -1.69
C ALA A 500 -0.75 22.59 -0.28
N LYS A 501 -1.40 23.09 0.80
CA LYS A 501 -1.07 22.72 2.19
C LYS A 501 -0.95 21.21 2.40
N GLU A 502 -1.84 20.46 1.76
CA GLU A 502 -1.84 19.00 1.88
C GLU A 502 -0.54 18.33 1.41
N GLU A 503 0.23 18.98 0.53
CA GLU A 503 1.48 18.45 -0.03
C GLU A 503 2.69 18.72 0.85
N TRP A 504 2.75 19.85 1.54
CA TRP A 504 3.96 20.28 2.28
C TRP A 504 3.84 20.23 3.80
N GLU A 505 2.67 19.97 4.38
CA GLU A 505 2.49 19.99 5.83
C GLU A 505 3.44 19.03 6.60
N LEU A 506 3.69 17.83 6.07
CA LEU A 506 4.65 16.89 6.69
C LEU A 506 6.09 17.43 6.66
N LEU A 507 6.42 18.14 5.58
CA LEU A 507 7.73 18.76 5.37
C LEU A 507 7.96 19.92 6.37
N THR A 508 6.92 20.72 6.64
CA THR A 508 7.00 21.81 7.63
C THR A 508 7.04 21.29 9.06
N LEU A 509 6.30 20.23 9.40
CA LEU A 509 6.38 19.60 10.72
C LEU A 509 7.80 19.17 11.07
N LYS A 510 8.51 18.58 10.10
CA LYS A 510 9.92 18.21 10.27
C LYS A 510 10.82 19.44 10.48
N ALA A 511 10.64 20.48 9.68
CA ALA A 511 11.38 21.73 9.80
C ALA A 511 11.16 22.42 11.15
N VAL A 512 9.92 22.50 11.61
CA VAL A 512 9.54 23.08 12.90
C VAL A 512 10.15 22.31 14.06
N SER A 513 10.11 20.98 14.01
CA SER A 513 10.77 20.13 15.00
C SER A 513 12.27 20.42 15.06
N TRP A 514 12.93 20.55 13.90
CA TRP A 514 14.35 20.90 13.83
C TRP A 514 14.66 22.29 14.38
N ILE A 515 13.87 23.33 14.03
CA ILE A 515 14.06 24.71 14.52
C ILE A 515 13.90 24.76 16.05
N LYS A 516 12.88 24.10 16.60
CA LYS A 516 12.66 24.04 18.06
C LYS A 516 13.86 23.41 18.78
N ALA A 517 14.49 22.39 18.20
CA ALA A 517 15.68 21.77 18.75
C ALA A 517 16.92 22.69 18.78
N GLN A 518 16.95 23.76 17.96
CA GLN A 518 18.05 24.73 17.96
C GLN A 518 18.00 25.74 19.12
N ASN A 519 16.88 25.82 19.87
CA ASN A 519 16.67 26.80 20.96
C ASN A 519 17.02 28.25 20.57
N ALA A 520 16.65 28.66 19.36
CA ALA A 520 17.00 29.99 18.84
C ALA A 520 16.27 31.11 19.63
N PRO A 521 16.97 32.12 20.17
CA PRO A 521 16.38 33.13 21.06
C PRO A 521 15.50 34.18 20.37
N CYS A 522 15.63 34.38 19.05
CA CYS A 522 15.03 35.50 18.30
C CYS A 522 14.05 35.05 17.19
N VAL A 523 13.33 33.94 17.37
CA VAL A 523 12.43 33.40 16.32
C VAL A 523 11.36 34.40 15.89
N SER A 524 10.78 35.18 16.82
CA SER A 524 9.76 36.18 16.47
C SER A 524 10.31 37.30 15.58
N GLU A 525 11.51 37.80 15.87
CA GLU A 525 12.19 38.81 15.05
C GLU A 525 12.49 38.28 13.65
N CYS A 526 12.88 37.01 13.52
CA CYS A 526 13.04 36.37 12.21
C CYS A 526 11.72 36.31 11.44
N VAL A 527 10.61 35.99 12.10
CA VAL A 527 9.31 35.92 11.41
C VAL A 527 8.91 37.30 10.87
N GLU A 528 9.10 38.35 11.65
CA GLU A 528 8.83 39.73 11.23
C GLU A 528 9.74 40.18 10.08
N ALA A 529 11.06 39.94 10.18
CA ALA A 529 12.02 40.26 9.13
C ALA A 529 11.72 39.48 7.84
N GLY A 530 11.38 38.19 7.96
CA GLY A 530 11.05 37.33 6.82
C GLY A 530 9.75 37.73 6.13
N ASN A 531 8.71 38.08 6.90
CA ASN A 531 7.46 38.64 6.37
C ASN A 531 7.72 39.93 5.60
N THR A 532 8.57 40.81 6.13
CA THR A 532 8.94 42.07 5.46
C THR A 532 9.68 41.79 4.14
N LEU A 533 10.64 40.87 4.14
CA LEU A 533 11.39 40.49 2.95
C LEU A 533 10.49 39.90 1.86
N LEU A 534 9.59 38.98 2.24
CA LEU A 534 8.73 38.24 1.32
C LEU A 534 7.41 38.96 1.00
N GLY A 535 7.08 40.07 1.68
CA GLY A 535 5.80 40.76 1.53
C GLY A 535 4.60 39.94 2.05
N CYS A 536 4.82 39.14 3.10
CA CYS A 536 3.83 38.27 3.71
C CYS A 536 3.36 38.83 5.08
N SER A 537 2.33 38.21 5.65
CA SER A 537 1.83 38.56 7.00
C SER A 537 1.44 37.29 7.77
N VAL A 538 2.37 36.32 7.81
CA VAL A 538 2.17 35.03 8.49
C VAL A 538 2.51 35.17 9.97
N LYS A 539 1.66 34.65 10.86
CA LYS A 539 1.92 34.69 12.29
C LYS A 539 2.88 33.58 12.71
N LYS A 540 3.64 33.79 13.77
CA LYS A 540 4.57 32.79 14.31
C LYS A 540 3.84 31.49 14.69
N GLU A 541 2.64 31.61 15.26
CA GLU A 541 1.83 30.48 15.70
C GLU A 541 1.35 29.64 14.51
N ASP A 542 1.06 30.28 13.37
CA ASP A 542 0.65 29.59 12.14
C ASP A 542 1.79 28.72 11.58
N LEU A 543 3.05 29.12 11.83
CA LEU A 543 4.23 28.33 11.48
C LEU A 543 4.51 27.18 12.48
N GLY A 544 3.77 27.10 13.58
CA GLY A 544 3.98 26.13 14.65
C GLY A 544 5.23 26.36 15.49
N LEU A 545 5.79 27.57 15.48
CA LEU A 545 7.05 27.95 16.15
C LEU A 545 6.86 28.63 17.52
#